data_AF-A0A3D9HLB6-F1
#
_entry.id   AF-A0A3D9HLB6-F1
#
_cell.length_a   1.000
_cell.length_b   1.000
_cell.length_c   1.000
_cell.angle_alpha   90.00
_cell.angle_beta   90.00
_cell.angle_gamma   90.00
#
_symmetry.space_group_name_H-M   'P 1'
#
loop_
_entity.id
_entity.type
_entity.pdbx_description
1 polymer ?
#
loop_
_entity_poly.entity_id
_entity_poly.type
_entity_poly.pdbx_seq_one_letter_code
_entity_poly.pdbx_strand_id
1 'polypeptide(L)'
;MLRKIVLTVLVGGLLAACQGNSAYYGKGPMTLSNRTQMHFEKYLSSNPSTFMVTVDGRNSYYRYCPDTACRTEPVTAGLYNCEKFYGKECRIYAVKDKVVWQFDDQYQPIEETLKNAKSAKLDMDWSGVLDGHPTQMHFDKGLEGKLTLISDETGECKGDFSLNEKPGSTRYPGDWRLECAKGQKAKGKLTLTTTRSGEIQFINASGKDRDDTYVRMYLSY
;
A
#
# COMPACT_ATOMS: atom_id res chain seq x y z
N MET A 1 47.17 -41.21 39.74
CA MET A 1 46.15 -40.27 40.23
C MET A 1 46.02 -39.13 39.22
N LEU A 2 44.88 -39.06 38.52
CA LEU A 2 44.58 -38.03 37.51
C LEU A 2 44.36 -36.65 38.17
N ARG A 3 45.16 -35.64 37.79
CA ARG A 3 44.85 -34.23 38.08
C ARG A 3 43.92 -33.71 37.00
N LYS A 4 42.67 -33.41 37.36
CA LYS A 4 41.66 -32.81 36.47
C LYS A 4 42.12 -31.41 36.06
N ILE A 5 42.47 -31.23 34.79
CA ILE A 5 42.70 -29.90 34.19
C ILE A 5 41.32 -29.30 33.93
N VAL A 6 40.95 -28.29 34.73
CA VAL A 6 39.72 -27.52 34.53
C VAL A 6 39.95 -26.55 33.37
N LEU A 7 39.42 -26.88 32.21
CA LEU A 7 39.41 -26.04 31.02
C LEU A 7 38.38 -24.92 31.24
N THR A 8 38.84 -23.75 31.68
CA THR A 8 37.98 -22.55 31.78
C THR A 8 37.91 -21.94 30.38
N VAL A 9 36.93 -22.33 29.58
CA VAL A 9 36.66 -21.72 28.27
C VAL A 9 36.04 -20.35 28.53
N LEU A 10 36.85 -19.30 28.35
CA LEU A 10 36.40 -17.92 28.24
C LEU A 10 35.62 -17.77 26.93
N VAL A 11 34.33 -18.13 26.94
CA VAL A 11 33.35 -17.75 25.90
C VAL A 11 32.94 -16.30 26.19
N GLY A 12 33.84 -15.37 25.92
CA GLY A 12 33.62 -13.94 26.12
C GLY A 12 33.86 -13.18 24.83
N GLY A 13 32.79 -12.72 24.18
CA GLY A 13 32.86 -11.57 23.28
C GLY A 13 32.72 -11.83 21.78
N LEU A 14 31.59 -12.38 21.34
CA LEU A 14 31.10 -12.17 19.96
C LEU A 14 29.60 -11.85 19.97
N LEU A 15 29.22 -10.79 20.69
CA LEU A 15 28.01 -10.03 20.38
C LEU A 15 28.44 -8.71 19.75
N ALA A 16 29.08 -8.79 18.58
CA ALA A 16 29.02 -7.67 17.64
C ALA A 16 27.58 -7.60 17.17
N ALA A 17 26.73 -6.93 17.94
CA ALA A 17 25.41 -6.52 17.47
C ALA A 17 25.65 -5.75 16.18
N CYS A 18 25.09 -6.22 15.07
CA CYS A 18 24.99 -5.41 13.87
C CYS A 18 24.32 -4.10 14.27
N GLN A 19 25.09 -3.01 14.37
CA GLN A 19 24.59 -1.66 14.60
C GLN A 19 23.91 -1.20 13.31
N GLY A 20 22.78 -1.83 12.97
CA GLY A 20 21.92 -1.41 11.88
C GLY A 20 21.18 -0.13 12.26
N ASN A 21 20.70 0.60 11.26
CA ASN A 21 19.89 1.80 11.45
C ASN A 21 18.50 1.51 12.10
N SER A 22 18.26 0.30 12.60
CA SER A 22 16.98 -0.15 13.16
C SER A 22 16.54 0.65 14.38
N ALA A 23 17.49 1.24 15.13
CA ALA A 23 17.18 2.14 16.24
C ALA A 23 16.44 3.41 15.79
N TYR A 24 16.59 3.80 14.52
CA TYR A 24 16.00 5.01 13.94
C TYR A 24 14.76 4.71 13.09
N TYR A 25 14.42 3.43 12.90
CA TYR A 25 13.19 3.05 12.22
C TYR A 25 12.01 3.50 13.06
N GLY A 26 11.00 4.01 12.39
CA GLY A 26 9.77 4.33 13.08
C GLY A 26 9.03 3.08 13.49
N LYS A 27 8.17 3.24 14.50
CA LYS A 27 7.42 2.14 15.09
C LYS A 27 5.98 2.54 15.33
N GLY A 28 5.12 1.53 15.32
CA GLY A 28 3.72 1.64 15.68
C GLY A 28 2.85 2.18 14.54
N PRO A 29 1.67 2.71 14.88
CA PRO A 29 0.65 3.04 13.90
C PRO A 29 1.10 4.15 12.93
N MET A 30 1.17 3.88 11.62
CA MET A 30 1.51 4.89 10.62
C MET A 30 0.59 4.88 9.40
N THR A 31 0.13 6.07 9.00
CA THR A 31 -0.58 6.32 7.74
C THR A 31 -0.04 7.63 7.16
N LEU A 32 0.48 7.57 5.95
CA LEU A 32 1.02 8.76 5.29
C LEU A 32 -0.12 9.67 4.83
N SER A 33 0.03 10.98 5.03
CA SER A 33 -0.86 11.96 4.39
C SER A 33 -0.74 11.86 2.86
N ASN A 34 -1.76 12.29 2.10
CA ASN A 34 -1.70 12.29 0.63
C ASN A 34 -0.44 13.00 0.10
N ARG A 35 -0.04 14.11 0.72
CA ARG A 35 1.16 14.84 0.33
C ARG A 35 2.44 14.04 0.61
N THR A 36 2.53 13.43 1.79
CA THR A 36 3.65 12.57 2.17
C THR A 36 3.75 11.36 1.25
N GLN A 37 2.62 10.76 0.91
CA GLN A 37 2.52 9.64 -0.02
C GLN A 37 3.03 10.01 -1.41
N MET A 38 2.63 11.17 -1.95
CA MET A 38 3.17 11.67 -3.22
C MET A 38 4.68 11.89 -3.18
N HIS A 39 5.20 12.42 -2.07
CA HIS A 39 6.65 12.55 -1.89
C HIS A 39 7.35 11.18 -1.83
N PHE A 40 6.71 10.19 -1.22
CA PHE A 40 7.23 8.83 -1.15
C PHE A 40 7.27 8.16 -2.52
N GLU A 41 6.22 8.33 -3.34
CA GLU A 41 6.19 7.86 -4.73
C GLU A 41 7.29 8.50 -5.57
N LYS A 42 7.49 9.82 -5.44
CA LYS A 42 8.58 10.54 -6.10
C LYS A 42 9.96 10.05 -5.62
N TYR A 43 10.08 9.69 -4.35
CA TYR A 43 11.31 9.10 -3.80
C TYR A 43 11.59 7.73 -4.42
N LEU A 44 10.57 6.87 -4.56
CA LEU A 44 10.71 5.54 -5.17
C LEU A 44 11.06 5.60 -6.66
N SER A 45 10.55 6.59 -7.40
CA SER A 45 10.88 6.79 -8.82
C SER A 45 12.27 7.39 -9.07
N SER A 46 13.10 7.52 -8.05
CA SER A 46 14.41 8.19 -8.10
C SER A 46 15.56 7.20 -7.86
N ASN A 47 16.75 7.64 -7.43
CA ASN A 47 17.80 6.76 -6.89
C ASN A 47 17.80 6.87 -5.35
N PRO A 48 16.82 6.24 -4.66
CA PRO A 48 16.52 6.50 -3.26
C PRO A 48 17.59 5.98 -2.30
N SER A 49 17.94 6.80 -1.30
CA SER A 49 18.75 6.37 -0.16
C SER A 49 17.88 6.08 1.07
N THR A 50 17.27 7.12 1.65
CA THR A 50 16.45 7.01 2.86
C THR A 50 15.30 8.00 2.79
N PHE A 51 14.11 7.53 3.13
CA PHE A 51 12.91 8.33 3.30
C PHE A 51 12.54 8.40 4.78
N MET A 52 12.39 9.63 5.27
CA MET A 52 12.05 9.92 6.65
C MET A 52 10.70 10.61 6.68
N VAL A 53 9.93 10.33 7.72
CA VAL A 53 8.61 10.93 7.94
C VAL A 53 8.51 11.42 9.36
N THR A 54 7.71 12.45 9.57
CA THR A 54 7.26 12.79 10.93
C THR A 54 6.39 11.67 11.47
N VAL A 55 6.43 11.43 12.78
CA VAL A 55 5.68 10.32 13.42
C VAL A 55 4.16 10.39 13.23
N ASP A 56 3.63 11.57 12.89
CA ASP A 56 2.22 11.78 12.52
C ASP A 56 1.90 11.49 11.04
N GLY A 57 2.91 11.10 10.23
CA GLY A 57 2.79 10.79 8.80
C GLY A 57 2.55 12.00 7.88
N ARG A 58 2.54 13.22 8.41
CA ARG A 58 2.10 14.42 7.66
C ARG A 58 3.19 15.10 6.84
N ASN A 59 4.45 14.91 7.22
CA ASN A 59 5.59 15.50 6.53
C ASN A 59 6.63 14.43 6.21
N SER A 60 7.41 14.69 5.17
CA SER A 60 8.54 13.85 4.80
C SER A 60 9.79 14.64 4.51
N TYR A 61 10.91 13.96 4.71
CA TYR A 61 12.22 14.43 4.31
C TYR A 61 12.92 13.27 3.60
N TYR A 62 13.52 13.54 2.45
CA TYR A 62 14.27 12.52 1.74
C TYR A 62 15.44 13.16 1.03
N ARG A 63 16.50 12.38 0.85
CA ARG A 63 17.69 12.81 0.14
C ARG A 63 17.75 12.10 -1.19
N TYR A 64 17.85 12.90 -2.26
CA TYR A 64 18.19 12.39 -3.58
C TYR A 64 19.71 12.24 -3.65
N CYS A 65 20.17 11.09 -4.12
CA CYS A 65 21.59 10.83 -4.27
C CYS A 65 21.91 10.62 -5.76
N PRO A 66 22.46 11.65 -6.46
CA PRO A 66 22.74 11.55 -7.89
C PRO A 66 23.83 10.51 -8.20
N ASP A 67 24.82 10.32 -7.32
CA ASP A 67 25.95 9.40 -7.51
C ASP A 67 26.25 8.57 -6.26
N THR A 68 27.07 7.52 -6.36
CA THR A 68 27.43 6.62 -5.23
C THR A 68 28.09 7.32 -4.03
N ALA A 69 28.56 8.56 -4.19
CA ALA A 69 29.29 9.33 -3.18
C ALA A 69 28.45 9.84 -2.01
N CYS A 70 27.13 10.04 -2.14
CA CYS A 70 26.28 10.49 -1.01
C CYS A 70 25.85 9.35 -0.06
N ARG A 71 26.48 8.18 -0.18
CA ARG A 71 26.35 7.07 0.78
C ARG A 71 27.14 7.29 2.08
N THR A 72 27.96 8.33 2.16
CA THR A 72 28.89 8.58 3.28
C THR A 72 28.31 9.43 4.40
N GLU A 73 27.19 10.13 4.19
CA GLU A 73 26.59 10.91 5.28
C GLU A 73 25.82 10.04 6.27
N PRO A 74 26.03 10.22 7.59
CA PRO A 74 25.29 9.50 8.61
C PRO A 74 23.79 9.75 8.50
N VAL A 75 23.00 8.69 8.61
CA VAL A 75 21.53 8.76 8.62
C VAL A 75 20.99 9.72 9.69
N THR A 76 21.72 9.86 10.81
CA THR A 76 21.43 10.80 11.89
C THR A 76 21.40 12.26 11.44
N ALA A 77 22.24 12.66 10.48
CA ALA A 77 22.22 14.02 9.93
C ALA A 77 20.94 14.28 9.11
N GLY A 78 20.44 13.28 8.39
CA GLY A 78 19.16 13.38 7.69
C GLY A 78 17.98 13.53 8.65
N LEU A 79 17.97 12.75 9.74
CA LEU A 79 16.94 12.83 10.78
C LEU A 79 16.97 14.18 11.48
N TYR A 80 18.15 14.63 11.92
CA TYR A 80 18.32 15.95 12.53
C TYR A 80 17.77 17.07 11.64
N ASN A 81 18.05 17.04 10.33
CA ASN A 81 17.53 18.03 9.40
C ASN A 81 16.01 17.94 9.23
N CYS A 82 15.45 16.73 9.18
CA CYS A 82 13.99 16.53 9.15
C CYS A 82 13.33 17.16 10.38
N GLU A 83 13.86 16.85 11.57
CA GLU A 83 13.32 17.33 12.84
C GLU A 83 13.46 18.84 12.98
N LYS A 84 14.61 19.39 12.60
CA LYS A 84 14.86 20.83 12.59
C LYS A 84 13.94 21.57 11.62
N PHE A 85 13.69 21.00 10.44
CA PHE A 85 12.86 21.64 9.42
C PHE A 85 11.38 21.66 9.80
N TYR A 86 10.88 20.58 10.40
CA TYR A 86 9.46 20.45 10.73
C TYR A 86 9.11 20.78 12.19
N GLY A 87 10.11 20.87 13.08
CA GLY A 87 9.88 21.02 14.52
C GLY A 87 9.19 19.82 15.16
N LYS A 88 9.34 18.63 14.58
CA LYS A 88 8.65 17.39 14.97
C LYS A 88 9.61 16.20 14.91
N GLU A 89 9.38 15.20 15.75
CA GLU A 89 10.13 13.94 15.69
C GLU A 89 9.99 13.29 14.31
N CYS A 90 11.13 12.88 13.74
CA CYS A 90 11.19 12.18 12.48
C CYS A 90 11.79 10.79 12.67
N ARG A 91 11.31 9.85 11.85
CA ARG A 91 11.79 8.46 11.84
C ARG A 91 11.96 7.96 10.42
N ILE A 92 12.80 6.95 10.25
CA ILE A 92 12.99 6.30 8.96
C ILE A 92 11.77 5.47 8.63
N TYR A 93 11.19 5.74 7.47
CA TYR A 93 10.06 5.00 6.93
C TYR A 93 10.50 3.98 5.88
N ALA A 94 11.43 4.37 5.00
CA ALA A 94 11.96 3.49 3.97
C ALA A 94 13.45 3.68 3.75
N VAL A 95 14.12 2.61 3.33
CA VAL A 95 15.51 2.59 2.90
C VAL A 95 15.55 1.96 1.52
N LYS A 96 16.10 2.69 0.54
CA LYS A 96 15.94 2.37 -0.89
C LYS A 96 14.46 2.24 -1.24
N ASP A 97 14.06 1.15 -1.86
CA ASP A 97 12.70 0.79 -2.26
C ASP A 97 11.89 0.06 -1.18
N LYS A 98 12.49 -0.20 0.00
CA LYS A 98 11.85 -1.02 1.04
C LYS A 98 11.33 -0.17 2.20
N VAL A 99 10.05 -0.33 2.53
CA VAL A 99 9.50 0.18 3.78
C VAL A 99 10.09 -0.61 4.93
N VAL A 100 10.71 0.09 5.88
CA VAL A 100 11.36 -0.47 7.08
C VAL A 100 10.67 -0.03 8.37
N TRP A 101 9.59 0.74 8.25
CA TRP A 101 8.72 1.11 9.36
C TRP A 101 8.20 -0.14 10.05
N GLN A 102 8.35 -0.21 11.37
CA GLN A 102 7.89 -1.32 12.18
C GLN A 102 6.44 -1.06 12.58
N PHE A 103 5.51 -1.39 11.68
CA PHE A 103 4.09 -1.34 11.99
C PHE A 103 3.78 -2.29 13.16
N ASP A 104 2.69 -2.02 13.87
CA ASP A 104 2.17 -2.97 14.85
C ASP A 104 1.70 -4.27 14.15
N ASP A 105 1.51 -5.33 14.93
CA ASP A 105 1.10 -6.66 14.46
C ASP A 105 -0.28 -6.66 13.76
N GLN A 106 -0.97 -5.52 13.74
CA GLN A 106 -2.25 -5.33 13.10
C GLN A 106 -2.14 -4.87 11.64
N TYR A 107 -0.95 -4.68 11.07
CA TYR A 107 -0.80 -4.35 9.66
C TYR A 107 -0.83 -5.59 8.76
N GLN A 108 -1.76 -5.63 7.81
CA GLN A 108 -1.76 -6.63 6.73
C GLN A 108 -1.51 -6.00 5.36
N PRO A 109 -0.56 -6.54 4.56
CA PRO A 109 -0.39 -6.13 3.17
C PRO A 109 -1.67 -6.33 2.35
N ILE A 110 -1.92 -5.43 1.40
CA ILE A 110 -3.12 -5.49 0.55
C ILE A 110 -3.16 -6.74 -0.32
N GLU A 111 -2.03 -7.21 -0.83
CA GLU A 111 -2.01 -8.43 -1.64
C GLU A 111 -2.52 -9.64 -0.87
N GLU A 112 -2.12 -9.76 0.40
CA GLU A 112 -2.57 -10.83 1.30
C GLU A 112 -4.05 -10.65 1.66
N THR A 113 -4.46 -9.42 1.96
CA THR A 113 -5.86 -9.05 2.20
C THR A 113 -6.77 -9.50 1.05
N LEU A 114 -6.42 -9.13 -0.19
CA LEU A 114 -7.24 -9.40 -1.37
C LEU A 114 -7.25 -10.90 -1.72
N LYS A 115 -6.12 -11.58 -1.53
CA LYS A 115 -6.03 -13.03 -1.67
C LYS A 115 -6.93 -13.77 -0.68
N ASN A 116 -7.00 -13.29 0.57
CA ASN A 116 -7.85 -13.87 1.61
C ASN A 116 -9.33 -13.59 1.36
N ALA A 117 -9.67 -12.37 0.92
CA ALA A 117 -11.04 -11.98 0.60
C ALA A 117 -11.64 -12.78 -0.57
N LYS A 118 -10.83 -13.12 -1.59
CA LYS A 118 -11.19 -13.82 -2.85
C LYS A 118 -12.18 -13.06 -3.75
N SER A 119 -13.26 -12.52 -3.18
CA SER A 119 -14.20 -11.66 -3.88
C SER A 119 -14.89 -10.65 -2.95
N ALA A 120 -15.50 -9.63 -3.56
CA ALA A 120 -16.37 -8.65 -2.90
C ALA A 120 -17.65 -8.46 -3.73
N LYS A 121 -18.80 -8.27 -3.06
CA LYS A 121 -20.07 -7.95 -3.70
C LYS A 121 -20.23 -6.44 -3.81
N LEU A 122 -20.65 -5.97 -4.97
CA LEU A 122 -20.85 -4.56 -5.27
C LEU A 122 -22.27 -4.35 -5.77
N ASP A 123 -22.92 -3.28 -5.34
CA ASP A 123 -24.14 -2.79 -5.97
C ASP A 123 -23.77 -1.89 -7.15
N MET A 124 -24.53 -2.01 -8.25
CA MET A 124 -24.31 -1.23 -9.47
C MET A 124 -25.51 -0.35 -9.79
N ASP A 125 -25.20 0.90 -10.12
CA ASP A 125 -26.13 1.91 -10.65
C ASP A 125 -25.64 2.31 -12.05
N TRP A 126 -26.31 1.77 -13.06
CA TRP A 126 -26.08 2.04 -14.48
C TRP A 126 -27.43 2.19 -15.18
N SER A 127 -27.95 3.40 -15.14
CA SER A 127 -29.30 3.70 -15.65
C SER A 127 -29.54 3.19 -17.07
N GLY A 128 -30.63 2.44 -17.24
CA GLY A 128 -31.04 1.87 -18.53
C GLY A 128 -30.22 0.66 -19.00
N VAL A 129 -29.28 0.19 -18.18
CA VAL A 129 -28.48 -1.02 -18.46
C VAL A 129 -28.57 -1.97 -17.27
N LEU A 130 -28.23 -1.52 -16.06
CA LEU A 130 -28.20 -2.30 -14.83
C LEU A 130 -28.53 -1.40 -13.64
N ASP A 131 -29.80 -1.35 -13.26
CA ASP A 131 -30.22 -0.64 -12.05
C ASP A 131 -30.38 -1.65 -10.90
N GLY A 132 -29.54 -1.53 -9.88
CA GLY A 132 -29.68 -2.26 -8.61
C GLY A 132 -29.29 -3.74 -8.66
N HIS A 133 -28.53 -4.17 -9.67
CA HIS A 133 -28.09 -5.57 -9.80
C HIS A 133 -26.73 -5.80 -9.14
N PRO A 134 -26.55 -6.90 -8.38
CA PRO A 134 -25.29 -7.18 -7.70
C PRO A 134 -24.20 -7.62 -8.69
N THR A 135 -23.07 -6.94 -8.64
CA THR A 135 -21.82 -7.28 -9.34
C THR A 135 -20.86 -7.97 -8.38
N GLN A 136 -20.10 -8.95 -8.88
CA GLN A 136 -19.02 -9.57 -8.11
C GLN A 136 -17.66 -9.11 -8.64
N MET A 137 -16.80 -8.71 -7.70
CA MET A 137 -15.40 -8.39 -7.94
C MET A 137 -14.56 -9.56 -7.44
N HIS A 138 -13.81 -10.20 -8.33
CA HIS A 138 -12.93 -11.33 -8.03
C HIS A 138 -11.46 -10.90 -8.05
N PHE A 139 -10.72 -11.22 -6.98
CA PHE A 139 -9.30 -10.88 -6.85
C PHE A 139 -8.44 -12.03 -7.39
N ASP A 140 -7.95 -11.91 -8.63
CA ASP A 140 -7.15 -12.98 -9.28
C ASP A 140 -5.68 -12.92 -8.86
N LYS A 141 -5.09 -11.73 -8.94
CA LYS A 141 -3.66 -11.47 -8.68
C LYS A 141 -3.47 -10.38 -7.63
N GLY A 142 -4.33 -10.38 -6.61
CA GLY A 142 -4.36 -9.34 -5.58
C GLY A 142 -4.87 -8.02 -6.16
N LEU A 143 -3.95 -7.20 -6.69
CA LEU A 143 -4.24 -5.85 -7.17
C LEU A 143 -4.91 -5.81 -8.55
N GLU A 144 -4.90 -6.92 -9.28
CA GLU A 144 -5.63 -7.08 -10.53
C GLU A 144 -6.68 -8.19 -10.38
N GLY A 145 -7.79 -8.04 -11.09
CA GLY A 145 -8.83 -9.05 -11.06
C GLY A 145 -9.95 -8.84 -12.05
N LYS A 146 -11.04 -9.59 -11.86
CA LYS A 146 -12.20 -9.61 -12.76
C LYS A 146 -13.42 -8.98 -12.11
N LEU A 147 -14.21 -8.34 -12.96
CA LEU A 147 -15.57 -7.94 -12.64
C LEU A 147 -16.50 -8.87 -13.42
N THR A 148 -17.43 -9.50 -12.73
CA THR A 148 -18.45 -10.35 -13.34
C THR A 148 -19.81 -9.95 -12.82
N LEU A 149 -20.75 -9.82 -13.75
CA LEU A 149 -22.16 -9.64 -13.43
C LEU A 149 -22.98 -10.48 -14.40
N ILE A 150 -24.03 -11.10 -13.87
CA ILE A 150 -25.05 -11.78 -14.66
C ILE A 150 -26.33 -11.00 -14.42
N SER A 151 -26.88 -10.42 -15.49
CA SER A 151 -28.20 -9.81 -15.49
C SER A 151 -29.06 -10.51 -16.52
N ASP A 152 -30.33 -10.74 -16.17
CA ASP A 152 -31.31 -11.33 -17.06
C ASP A 152 -31.66 -10.40 -18.23
N GLU A 153 -31.44 -9.08 -18.08
CA GLU A 153 -31.75 -8.06 -19.08
C GLU A 153 -30.61 -7.83 -20.08
N THR A 154 -29.37 -7.75 -19.62
CA THR A 154 -28.20 -7.43 -20.47
C THR A 154 -27.37 -8.66 -20.84
N GLY A 155 -27.67 -9.80 -20.23
CA GLY A 155 -26.82 -10.98 -20.25
C GLY A 155 -25.58 -10.79 -19.37
N GLU A 156 -24.56 -11.60 -19.64
CA GLU A 156 -23.31 -11.59 -18.89
C GLU A 156 -22.49 -10.33 -19.21
N CYS A 157 -22.08 -9.60 -18.17
CA CYS A 157 -21.12 -8.49 -18.24
C CYS A 157 -19.79 -8.91 -17.61
N LYS A 158 -18.70 -8.73 -18.36
CA LYS A 158 -17.34 -9.10 -17.95
C LYS A 158 -16.42 -7.91 -18.04
N GLY A 159 -15.52 -7.83 -17.07
CA GLY A 159 -14.62 -6.72 -16.94
C GLY A 159 -13.38 -7.09 -16.15
N ASP A 160 -12.56 -6.07 -15.93
CA ASP A 160 -11.39 -6.15 -15.07
C ASP A 160 -11.19 -4.84 -14.35
N PHE A 161 -10.41 -4.95 -13.29
CA PHE A 161 -9.91 -3.81 -12.54
C PHE A 161 -8.41 -3.97 -12.30
N SER A 162 -7.76 -2.82 -12.09
CA SER A 162 -6.40 -2.76 -11.58
C SER A 162 -6.33 -1.70 -10.48
N LEU A 163 -5.66 -2.06 -9.39
CA LEU A 163 -5.37 -1.20 -8.26
C LEU A 163 -3.90 -0.81 -8.29
N ASN A 164 -3.63 0.42 -7.89
CA ASN A 164 -2.27 0.89 -7.71
C ASN A 164 -1.86 0.63 -6.25
N GLU A 165 -0.84 -0.21 -6.07
CA GLU A 165 -0.25 -0.39 -4.74
C GLU A 165 0.40 0.90 -4.26
N LYS A 166 0.23 1.19 -2.99
CA LYS A 166 0.92 2.26 -2.30
C LYS A 166 1.38 1.72 -0.94
N PRO A 167 2.69 1.48 -0.74
CA PRO A 167 3.16 0.84 0.49
C PRO A 167 2.75 1.65 1.73
N GLY A 168 2.10 0.97 2.70
CA GLY A 168 1.58 1.58 3.93
C GLY A 168 0.36 2.48 3.74
N SER A 169 -0.26 2.47 2.55
CA SER A 169 -1.57 3.07 2.34
C SER A 169 -2.67 2.15 2.88
N THR A 170 -3.83 2.71 3.20
CA THR A 170 -5.07 1.96 3.35
C THR A 170 -6.05 2.27 2.22
N ARG A 171 -5.62 3.07 1.25
CA ARG A 171 -6.41 3.55 0.12
C ARG A 171 -5.70 3.25 -1.18
N TYR A 172 -6.37 2.48 -2.03
CA TYR A 172 -5.84 1.92 -3.26
C TYR A 172 -6.68 2.44 -4.44
N PRO A 173 -6.23 3.52 -5.11
CA PRO A 173 -6.91 4.01 -6.30
C PRO A 173 -6.62 3.10 -7.49
N GLY A 174 -7.57 3.01 -8.41
CA GLY A 174 -7.48 2.11 -9.56
C GLY A 174 -8.37 2.51 -10.71
N ASP A 175 -8.36 1.66 -11.72
CA ASP A 175 -9.15 1.77 -12.94
C ASP A 175 -9.99 0.49 -13.12
N TRP A 176 -11.17 0.64 -13.71
CA TRP A 176 -12.03 -0.49 -14.05
C TRP A 176 -12.62 -0.31 -15.45
N ARG A 177 -12.98 -1.44 -16.05
CA ARG A 177 -13.75 -1.52 -17.29
C ARG A 177 -14.70 -2.70 -17.27
N LEU A 178 -15.82 -2.57 -17.95
CA LEU A 178 -16.87 -3.58 -18.06
C LEU A 178 -17.45 -3.57 -19.48
N GLU A 179 -17.76 -4.75 -19.99
CA GLU A 179 -18.42 -4.96 -21.28
C GLU A 179 -19.50 -6.02 -21.13
N CYS A 180 -20.71 -5.72 -21.63
CA CYS A 180 -21.86 -6.60 -21.60
C CYS A 180 -22.07 -7.31 -22.95
N ALA A 181 -22.70 -8.48 -22.93
CA ALA A 181 -22.95 -9.29 -24.12
C ALA A 181 -23.69 -8.54 -25.26
N LYS A 182 -24.54 -7.56 -24.91
CA LYS A 182 -25.24 -6.71 -25.89
C LYS A 182 -24.43 -5.49 -26.37
N GLY A 183 -23.14 -5.43 -26.05
CA GLY A 183 -22.17 -4.45 -26.56
C GLY A 183 -22.04 -3.17 -25.75
N GLN A 184 -22.79 -3.01 -24.66
CA GLN A 184 -22.64 -1.89 -23.72
C GLN A 184 -21.27 -1.97 -23.04
N LYS A 185 -20.61 -0.83 -22.89
CA LYS A 185 -19.28 -0.74 -22.27
C LYS A 185 -19.23 0.46 -21.35
N ALA A 186 -18.63 0.26 -20.18
CA ALA A 186 -18.36 1.34 -19.23
C ALA A 186 -16.93 1.22 -18.69
N LYS A 187 -16.36 2.36 -18.29
CA LYS A 187 -15.04 2.41 -17.67
C LYS A 187 -14.94 3.59 -16.73
N GLY A 188 -14.03 3.51 -15.77
CA GLY A 188 -13.81 4.60 -14.85
C GLY A 188 -12.75 4.36 -13.81
N LYS A 189 -12.82 5.14 -12.74
CA LYS A 189 -11.93 5.06 -11.59
C LYS A 189 -12.60 4.29 -10.47
N LEU A 190 -11.79 3.57 -9.70
CA LEU A 190 -12.22 3.00 -8.44
C LEU A 190 -11.26 3.36 -7.31
N THR A 191 -11.72 3.21 -6.08
CA THR A 191 -10.93 3.29 -4.87
C THR A 191 -11.37 2.17 -3.95
N LEU A 192 -10.42 1.32 -3.58
CA LEU A 192 -10.58 0.35 -2.50
C LEU A 192 -9.95 0.93 -1.24
N THR A 193 -10.67 0.87 -0.12
CA THR A 193 -10.18 1.29 1.20
C THR A 193 -10.25 0.12 2.14
N THR A 194 -9.16 -0.15 2.85
CA THR A 194 -9.10 -1.19 3.89
C THR A 194 -8.91 -0.57 5.26
N THR A 195 -9.19 -1.35 6.31
CA THR A 195 -8.56 -1.12 7.61
C THR A 195 -7.06 -1.43 7.50
N ARG A 196 -6.31 -1.11 8.55
CA ARG A 196 -4.93 -1.58 8.66
C ARG A 196 -4.80 -3.09 8.82
N SER A 197 -5.80 -3.72 9.44
CA SER A 197 -5.87 -5.17 9.63
C SER A 197 -6.26 -5.95 8.38
N GLY A 198 -6.37 -5.28 7.23
CA GLY A 198 -6.70 -5.94 5.98
C GLY A 198 -8.19 -6.25 5.81
N GLU A 199 -9.08 -5.53 6.49
CA GLU A 199 -10.52 -5.64 6.23
C GLU A 199 -10.92 -4.64 5.14
N ILE A 200 -11.64 -5.07 4.11
CA ILE A 200 -12.18 -4.17 3.09
C ILE A 200 -13.31 -3.34 3.71
N GLN A 201 -13.10 -2.03 3.84
CA GLN A 201 -14.11 -1.12 4.38
C GLN A 201 -15.00 -0.52 3.30
N PHE A 202 -14.39 -0.08 2.19
CA PHE A 202 -15.10 0.60 1.11
C PHE A 202 -14.54 0.18 -0.23
N ILE A 203 -15.44 -0.02 -1.19
CA ILE A 203 -15.11 -0.04 -2.61
C ILE A 203 -16.04 0.99 -3.25
N ASN A 204 -15.47 2.00 -3.89
CA ASN A 204 -16.22 3.03 -4.59
C ASN A 204 -15.67 3.16 -5.99
N ALA A 205 -16.51 2.96 -7.00
CA ALA A 205 -16.16 3.11 -8.39
C ALA A 205 -17.14 4.04 -9.09
N SER A 206 -16.60 4.87 -9.97
CA SER A 206 -17.38 5.78 -10.80
C SER A 206 -16.78 5.84 -12.19
N GLY A 207 -17.63 5.93 -13.20
CA GLY A 207 -17.23 5.94 -14.59
C GLY A 207 -18.37 6.39 -15.48
N LYS A 208 -18.15 6.23 -16.78
CA LYS A 208 -19.16 6.50 -17.79
C LYS A 208 -19.16 5.43 -18.86
N ASP A 209 -20.31 5.26 -19.50
CA ASP A 209 -20.43 4.48 -20.71
C ASP A 209 -20.17 5.32 -21.98
N ARG A 210 -20.47 4.75 -23.15
CA ARG A 210 -20.27 5.42 -24.44
C ARG A 210 -21.19 6.63 -24.65
N ASP A 211 -22.35 6.64 -24.01
CA ASP A 211 -23.38 7.67 -24.16
C ASP A 211 -23.25 8.77 -23.09
N ASP A 212 -22.12 8.77 -22.36
CA ASP A 212 -21.80 9.68 -21.26
C ASP A 212 -22.71 9.48 -20.03
N THR A 213 -23.44 8.35 -19.97
CA THR A 213 -24.24 7.95 -18.81
C THR A 213 -23.32 7.58 -17.66
N TYR A 214 -23.64 8.09 -16.46
CA TYR A 214 -22.86 7.78 -15.27
C TYR A 214 -23.09 6.35 -14.82
N VAL A 215 -21.98 5.69 -14.46
CA VAL A 215 -21.99 4.35 -13.86
C VAL A 215 -21.31 4.42 -12.51
N ARG A 216 -21.97 3.88 -11.48
CA ARG A 216 -21.43 3.80 -10.12
C ARG A 216 -21.48 2.37 -9.62
N MET A 217 -20.42 1.98 -8.91
CA MET A 217 -20.40 0.74 -8.15
C MET A 217 -19.95 1.04 -6.74
N TYR A 218 -20.58 0.41 -5.76
CA TYR A 218 -20.22 0.57 -4.36
C TYR A 218 -20.31 -0.77 -3.62
N LEU A 219 -19.53 -0.92 -2.54
CA LEU A 219 -19.56 -2.13 -1.72
C LEU A 219 -20.98 -2.38 -1.19
N SER A 220 -21.48 -3.60 -1.39
CA SER A 220 -22.77 -4.05 -0.90
C SER A 220 -22.60 -4.67 0.49
N TYR A 221 -23.48 -4.32 1.44
CA TYR A 221 -23.46 -4.82 2.82
C TYR A 221 -24.64 -5.75 3.11
#